data_AF-A0A553UQU4-F1
#
_entry.id   AF-A0A553UQU4-F1
#
_cell.length_a   1.000
_cell.length_b   1.000
_cell.length_c   1.000
_cell.angle_alpha   90.00
_cell.angle_beta   90.00
_cell.angle_gamma   90.00
#
_symmetry.space_group_name_H-M   'P 1'
#
loop_
_entity.id
_entity.type
_entity.pdbx_description
1 polymer ?
#
loop_
_entity_poly.entity_id
_entity_poly.type
_entity_poly.pdbx_seq_one_letter_code
_entity_poly.pdbx_strand_id
1 'polypeptide(L)' 'MHYLEGRGQQAEGTLLAFLQRLGPQPGLLGAYLLAAPTQPGVWLLESHWEGEVPVLDIPQGYQHWSFEVRAAIGEGGQTP' A
#
# COMPACT_ATOMS: atom_id res chain seq x y z
N MET A 1 -3.17 -8.01 3.83
CA MET A 1 -2.33 -6.79 3.88
C MET A 1 -1.39 -6.81 2.69
N HIS A 2 -1.17 -5.68 2.02
CA HIS A 2 -0.20 -5.57 0.93
C HIS A 2 0.62 -4.29 1.05
N TYR A 3 1.92 -4.40 0.78
CA TYR A 3 2.90 -3.33 0.81
C TYR A 3 3.58 -3.20 -0.55
N LEU A 4 3.76 -1.96 -1.01
CA LEU A 4 4.47 -1.62 -2.25
C LEU A 4 5.49 -0.52 -1.96
N GLU A 5 6.78 -0.82 -2.13
CA GLU A 5 7.87 0.14 -1.96
C GLU A 5 8.33 0.68 -3.32
N GLY A 6 8.43 2.00 -3.41
CA GLY A 6 9.01 2.73 -4.53
C GLY A 6 10.20 3.57 -4.11
N ARG A 7 11.20 3.69 -4.98
CA ARG A 7 12.38 4.52 -4.77
C ARG A 7 12.65 5.48 -5.93
N GLY A 8 13.15 6.66 -5.62
CA GLY A 8 13.58 7.67 -6.59
C GLY A 8 12.52 8.74 -6.88
N GLN A 9 12.87 9.65 -7.79
CA GLN A 9 12.12 10.89 -8.02
C GLN A 9 10.67 10.69 -8.51
N GLN A 10 10.38 9.57 -9.17
CA GLN A 10 9.04 9.27 -9.71
C GLN A 10 8.20 8.38 -8.78
N ALA A 11 8.76 7.90 -7.68
CA ALA A 11 8.11 6.91 -6.82
C ALA A 11 6.81 7.45 -6.21
N GLU A 12 6.83 8.67 -5.67
CA GLU A 12 5.65 9.30 -5.06
C GLU A 12 4.47 9.33 -6.04
N GLY A 13 4.68 9.91 -7.23
CA GLY A 13 3.61 10.04 -8.23
C GLY A 13 3.10 8.69 -8.73
N THR A 14 3.99 7.70 -8.89
CA THR A 14 3.60 6.36 -9.33
C THR A 14 2.77 5.65 -8.25
N LEU A 15 3.18 5.71 -6.98
CA LEU A 15 2.43 5.11 -5.87
C LEU A 15 1.12 5.84 -5.63
N LEU A 16 1.07 7.17 -5.80
CA LEU A 16 -0.17 7.94 -5.70
C LEU A 16 -1.18 7.54 -6.78
N ALA A 17 -0.72 7.38 -8.03
CA ALA A 17 -1.57 6.86 -9.10
C ALA A 17 -2.01 5.42 -8.83
N PHE A 18 -1.14 4.59 -8.26
CA PHE A 18 -1.50 3.24 -7.83
C PHE A 18 -2.58 3.25 -6.75
N LEU A 19 -2.44 4.10 -5.72
CA LEU A 19 -3.42 4.28 -4.64
C LEU A 19 -4.81 4.62 -5.18
N GLN A 20 -4.89 5.56 -6.13
CA GLN A 20 -6.15 5.95 -6.75
C GLN A 20 -6.82 4.79 -7.51
N ARG A 21 -6.03 3.90 -8.14
CA ARG A 21 -6.55 2.69 -8.80
C ARG A 21 -7.02 1.62 -7.82
N LEU A 22 -6.52 1.62 -6.58
CA LEU A 22 -7.00 0.70 -5.55
C LEU A 22 -8.37 1.11 -5.02
N GLY A 23 -8.65 2.42 -4.89
CA GLY A 23 -9.88 2.95 -4.31
C GLY A 23 -11.19 2.25 -4.74
N PRO A 24 -11.43 1.99 -6.04
CA PRO A 24 -12.65 1.32 -6.49
C PRO A 24 -12.62 -0.22 -6.40
N GLN A 25 -11.53 -0.84 -5.93
CA GLN A 25 -11.40 -2.29 -5.90
C GLN A 25 -12.29 -2.91 -4.82
N PRO A 26 -13.03 -3.99 -5.14
CA PRO A 26 -13.87 -4.67 -4.15
C PRO A 26 -13.02 -5.28 -3.04
N GLY A 27 -13.51 -5.16 -1.80
CA GLY A 27 -12.84 -5.70 -0.61
C GLY A 27 -11.67 -4.87 -0.09
N LEU A 28 -11.36 -3.69 -0.66
CA LEU A 28 -10.41 -2.76 -0.06
C LEU A 28 -11.02 -2.13 1.20
N LEU A 29 -10.35 -2.29 2.34
CA LEU A 29 -10.74 -1.68 3.61
C LEU A 29 -10.11 -0.29 3.81
N GLY A 30 -8.93 -0.09 3.25
CA GLY A 30 -8.20 1.17 3.33
C GLY A 30 -6.81 1.06 2.73
N ALA A 31 -6.21 2.19 2.38
CA ALA A 31 -4.84 2.25 1.90
C ALA A 31 -4.20 3.61 2.22
N TYR A 32 -2.89 3.60 2.45
CA TYR A 32 -2.11 4.75 2.84
C TYR A 32 -0.87 4.87 1.97
N LEU A 33 -0.57 6.10 1.54
CA LEU A 33 0.74 6.46 0.98
C LEU A 33 1.58 7.09 2.09
N LEU A 34 2.77 6.53 2.30
CA LEU A 34 3.67 6.86 3.38
C LEU A 34 5.00 7.34 2.80
N ALA A 35 5.50 8.46 3.29
CA ALA A 35 6.88 8.89 3.07
C ALA A 35 7.78 8.27 4.14
N ALA A 36 9.02 7.90 3.79
CA ALA A 36 10.02 7.47 4.76
C ALA A 36 10.92 8.66 5.16
N PRO A 37 10.73 9.31 6.33
CA PRO A 37 11.43 10.55 6.66
C PRO A 37 12.95 10.38 6.78
N THR A 38 13.41 9.18 7.13
CA THR A 38 14.82 8.83 7.27
C THR A 38 15.45 8.29 5.98
N GLN A 39 14.67 8.13 4.91
CA GLN A 39 15.13 7.65 3.61
C GLN A 39 14.52 8.51 2.48
N PRO A 40 15.10 9.69 2.20
CA PRO A 40 14.59 10.57 1.16
C PRO A 40 14.43 9.87 -0.19
N GLY A 41 13.28 10.06 -0.83
CA GLY A 41 12.94 9.42 -2.10
C GLY A 41 12.46 7.97 -1.97
N VAL A 42 12.26 7.45 -0.77
CA VAL A 42 11.58 6.17 -0.53
C VAL A 42 10.13 6.43 -0.11
N TRP A 43 9.22 5.72 -0.77
CA TRP A 43 7.78 5.79 -0.55
C TRP A 43 7.22 4.38 -0.38
N LEU A 44 6.24 4.25 0.50
CA LEU A 44 5.57 2.99 0.78
C LEU A 44 4.07 3.17 0.63
N LEU A 45 3.41 2.27 -0.07
CA LEU A 45 1.97 2.15 -0.08
C LEU A 45 1.59 0.92 0.74
N GLU A 46 0.73 1.11 1.73
CA GLU A 46 0.11 0.05 2.51
C GLU A 46 -1.36 -0.05 2.12
N SER A 47 -1.88 -1.27 1.94
CA SER A 47 -3.29 -1.53 1.62
C SER A 47 -3.84 -2.72 2.39
N HIS A 48 -5.06 -2.54 2.91
CA HIS A 48 -5.77 -3.45 3.79
C HIS A 48 -7.00 -3.98 3.07
N TRP A 49 -7.27 -5.28 3.19
CA TRP A 49 -8.27 -5.98 2.41
C TRP A 49 -9.08 -6.90 3.33
N GLU A 50 -10.38 -7.05 3.04
CA GLU A 50 -11.32 -7.88 3.83
C GLU A 50 -10.99 -9.37 3.76
N GLY A 51 -10.29 -9.80 2.70
CA GLY A 51 -9.84 -11.18 2.50
C GLY A 51 -8.49 -11.26 1.81
N GLU A 52 -8.35 -12.18 0.87
CA GLU A 52 -7.13 -12.30 0.07
C GLU A 52 -6.86 -11.02 -0.73
N VAL A 53 -5.59 -10.64 -0.82
CA VAL A 53 -5.17 -9.53 -1.67
C VAL A 53 -5.40 -9.97 -3.13
N PRO A 54 -6.17 -9.21 -3.94
CA PRO A 54 -6.37 -9.56 -5.34
C PRO A 54 -5.05 -9.49 -6.10
N VAL A 55 -5.02 -10.06 -7.32
CA VAL A 55 -3.85 -9.89 -8.20
C VAL A 55 -3.74 -8.40 -8.56
N LEU A 56 -2.64 -7.78 -8.13
CA LEU A 56 -2.36 -6.38 -8.39
C LEU A 56 -1.35 -6.27 -9.54
N ASP A 57 -1.62 -5.35 -10.47
CA ASP A 57 -0.69 -5.00 -11.55
C ASP A 57 0.39 -4.06 -11.04
N ILE A 58 1.46 -4.66 -10.50
CA ILE A 58 2.57 -3.95 -9.85
C ILE A 58 3.46 -3.28 -10.89
N PRO A 59 3.74 -1.97 -10.76
CA PRO A 59 4.65 -1.28 -11.66
C PRO A 59 6.05 -1.93 -11.66
N GLN A 60 6.69 -1.99 -12.83
CA GLN A 60 8.02 -2.58 -12.97
C GLN A 60 9.05 -1.88 -12.08
N GLY A 61 9.92 -2.65 -11.43
CA GLY A 61 11.03 -2.14 -10.62
C GLY A 61 10.66 -1.77 -9.18
N TYR A 62 9.41 -1.96 -8.78
CA TYR A 62 8.94 -1.79 -7.41
C TYR A 62 9.00 -3.11 -6.65
N GLN A 63 9.28 -3.03 -5.35
CA GLN A 63 9.23 -4.20 -4.47
C GLN A 63 7.88 -4.27 -3.78
N HIS A 64 7.33 -5.46 -3.62
CA HIS A 64 6.03 -5.62 -3.00
C HIS A 64 5.90 -6.94 -2.24
N TRP A 65 5.01 -6.96 -1.27
CA TRP A 65 4.77 -8.11 -0.40
C TRP A 65 3.30 -8.17 0.03
N SER A 66 2.81 -9.38 0.25
CA SER A 66 1.49 -9.62 0.82
C SER A 66 1.62 -10.44 2.10
N PHE A 67 0.85 -10.06 3.13
CA PHE A 67 0.85 -10.70 4.43
C PHE A 67 -0.57 -10.96 4.92
N GLU A 68 -0.71 -12.03 5.69
CA GLU A 68 -1.90 -12.36 6.48
C GLU A 68 -1.70 -11.88 7.92
N VAL A 69 -2.71 -11.21 8.47
CA VAL A 69 -2.67 -10.78 9.88
C VAL A 69 -2.92 -12.00 10.77
N ARG A 70 -1.95 -12.37 11.60
CA ARG A 70 -2.07 -13.51 12.53
C ARG A 70 -2.50 -13.11 13.95
N ALA A 71 -2.27 -11.85 14.32
CA ALA A 71 -2.72 -11.25 15.59
C ALA A 71 -2.73 -9.72 15.44
N ALA A 72 -3.60 -9.04 16.18
CA ALA A 72 -3.67 -7.57 16.24
C ALA A 72 -3.98 -7.10 17.67
N ILE A 73 -3.50 -5.91 18.02
CA ILE A 73 -3.86 -5.20 19.26
C ILE A 73 -4.49 -3.86 18.84
N GLY A 74 -5.78 -3.67 19.16
CA GLY A 74 -6.58 -2.49 18.75
C GLY A 74 -7.50 -2.77 17.55
N GLU A 75 -8.53 -1.94 17.38
CA GLU A 75 -9.33 -1.94 16.13
C GLU A 75 -8.47 -1.30 15.03
N GLY A 76 -8.33 -2.00 13.89
CA GLY A 76 -7.56 -1.51 12.74
C GLY A 76 -8.04 -0.11 12.39
N GLY A 77 -7.14 0.88 12.55
CA GLY A 77 -7.47 2.29 12.55
C GLY A 77 -8.24 2.71 11.31
N GLN A 78 -9.56 2.83 11.46
CA GLN A 78 -10.40 3.65 10.60
C GLN A 78 -10.17 5.09 11.05
N THR A 79 -9.32 5.84 10.33
CA THR A 79 -9.27 7.30 10.47
C THR A 79 -10.29 7.95 9.52
N PRO A 80 -10.81 9.14 9.88
CA PRO A 80 -12.19 9.60 9.64
C PRO A 80 -12.57 9.93 8.20
#